data_AF-A0A5E6NQZ8-F1
#
_entry.id   AF-A0A5E6NQZ8-F1
#
_cell.length_a   1.000
_cell.length_b   1.000
_cell.length_c   1.000
_cell.angle_alpha   90.00
_cell.angle_beta   90.00
_cell.angle_gamma   90.00
#
_symmetry.space_group_name_H-M   'P 1'
#
loop_
_entity.id
_entity.type
_entity.pdbx_description
1 polymer ?
#
loop_
_entity_poly.entity_id
_entity_poly.type
_entity_poly.pdbx_seq_one_letter_code
_entity_poly.pdbx_strand_id
1 'polypeptide(L)'
;MAFDKQFDLTMGNTKIELMHIGASHSPDDIQLWLAAEKLLMSGDTAFNERMLPIFPHTDIAAWIKTWDKIEALRPEVVIPGHGAPTDLATVTKFTKDYLSYMLGEVEKILENDGDLVDAYNIDQSAYRDWGTYRELHQRNAARIFRQMEFN
;
A
#
# COMPACT_ATOMS: atom_id res chain seq x y z
N MET A 1 19.92 -8.90 -12.20
CA MET A 1 20.56 -8.66 -10.90
C MET A 1 19.52 -8.99 -9.84
N ALA A 2 19.85 -9.82 -8.86
CA ALA A 2 18.96 -10.16 -7.75
C ALA A 2 19.68 -9.78 -6.45
N PHE A 3 18.97 -9.23 -5.48
CA PHE A 3 19.48 -8.89 -4.14
C PHE A 3 18.39 -9.21 -3.11
N ASP A 4 18.80 -9.62 -1.90
CA ASP A 4 17.86 -10.16 -0.91
C ASP A 4 17.22 -9.08 -0.01
N LYS A 5 17.92 -7.97 0.26
CA LYS A 5 17.43 -6.92 1.17
C LYS A 5 17.74 -5.52 0.69
N GLN A 6 18.99 -5.28 0.33
CA GLN A 6 19.45 -3.98 -0.11
C GLN A 6 20.56 -4.13 -1.15
N PHE A 7 20.60 -3.21 -2.09
CA PHE A 7 21.66 -3.08 -3.07
C PHE A 7 22.00 -1.61 -3.30
N ASP A 8 23.23 -1.25 -2.96
CA ASP A 8 23.71 0.12 -3.05
C ASP A 8 24.38 0.39 -4.39
N LEU A 9 24.00 1.50 -5.00
CA LEU A 9 24.48 1.99 -6.26
C LEU A 9 25.02 3.41 -6.10
N THR A 10 25.95 3.79 -6.97
CA THR A 10 26.42 5.16 -7.07
C THR A 10 26.39 5.59 -8.54
N MET A 11 25.68 6.67 -8.84
CA MET A 11 25.61 7.27 -10.16
C MET A 11 26.12 8.70 -10.08
N GLY A 12 27.35 8.92 -10.56
CA GLY A 12 28.06 10.18 -10.32
C GLY A 12 28.26 10.41 -8.82
N ASN A 13 27.68 11.49 -8.29
CA ASN A 13 27.73 11.82 -6.87
C ASN A 13 26.50 11.37 -6.08
N THR A 14 25.52 10.74 -6.74
CA THR A 14 24.28 10.29 -6.11
C THR A 14 24.42 8.87 -5.61
N LYS A 15 24.19 8.68 -4.29
CA LYS A 15 24.06 7.35 -3.67
C LYS A 15 22.62 6.92 -3.76
N ILE A 16 22.39 5.70 -4.23
CA ILE A 16 21.08 5.12 -4.48
C ILE A 16 21.00 3.81 -3.71
N GLU A 17 20.03 3.70 -2.80
CA GLU A 17 19.77 2.47 -2.05
C GLU A 17 18.54 1.79 -2.66
N LEU A 18 18.71 0.66 -3.34
CA LEU A 18 17.58 -0.20 -3.71
C LEU A 18 17.28 -1.10 -2.52
N MET A 19 16.04 -1.13 -2.06
CA MET A 19 15.63 -1.85 -0.86
C MET A 19 14.45 -2.76 -1.18
N HIS A 20 14.44 -3.95 -0.59
CA HIS A 20 13.25 -4.77 -0.42
C HIS A 20 12.78 -4.56 1.03
N ILE A 21 11.94 -3.55 1.25
CA ILE A 21 11.52 -3.15 2.59
C ILE A 21 10.56 -4.21 3.20
N GLY A 22 9.77 -4.88 2.36
CA GLY A 22 8.87 -5.95 2.74
C GLY A 22 7.75 -6.14 1.72
N ALA A 23 6.91 -7.15 1.95
CA ALA A 23 5.73 -7.38 1.11
C ALA A 23 4.77 -6.19 1.19
N SER A 24 4.24 -5.78 0.04
CA SER A 24 3.25 -4.72 -0.07
C SER A 24 2.23 -5.02 -1.17
N HIS A 25 2.18 -4.22 -2.23
CA HIS A 25 1.32 -4.46 -3.38
C HIS A 25 1.60 -5.82 -4.02
N SER A 26 2.90 -6.13 -4.16
CA SER A 26 3.44 -7.44 -4.50
C SER A 26 4.37 -7.96 -3.38
N PRO A 27 4.68 -9.28 -3.35
CA PRO A 27 5.63 -9.84 -2.38
C PRO A 27 7.05 -9.28 -2.52
N ASP A 28 7.44 -8.91 -3.74
CA ASP A 28 8.81 -8.55 -4.13
C ASP A 28 8.94 -7.08 -4.56
N ASP A 29 8.13 -6.18 -3.97
CA ASP A 29 8.23 -4.75 -4.27
C ASP A 29 9.59 -4.17 -3.85
N ILE A 30 10.23 -3.44 -4.77
CA ILE A 30 11.52 -2.77 -4.54
C ILE A 30 11.30 -1.27 -4.46
N GLN A 31 11.91 -0.66 -3.45
CA GLN A 31 11.92 0.78 -3.23
C GLN A 31 13.30 1.35 -3.52
N LEU A 32 13.34 2.61 -3.97
CA LEU A 32 14.58 3.36 -4.16
C LEU A 32 14.63 4.49 -3.14
N TRP A 33 15.70 4.55 -2.37
CA TRP A 33 15.93 5.58 -1.35
C TRP A 33 17.17 6.41 -1.65
N LEU A 34 16.99 7.72 -1.60
CA LEU A 34 18.04 8.73 -1.71
C LEU A 34 18.15 9.42 -0.36
N ALA A 35 19.05 8.92 0.51
CA ALA A 35 19.12 9.36 1.90
C ALA A 35 19.51 10.83 2.07
N ALA A 36 20.36 11.37 1.19
CA ALA A 36 20.81 12.77 1.27
C ALA A 36 19.68 13.75 0.91
N GLU A 37 18.81 13.35 -0.03
CA GLU A 37 17.66 14.09 -0.52
C GLU A 37 16.39 13.80 0.30
N LYS A 38 16.42 12.78 1.17
CA LYS A 38 15.26 12.19 1.85
C LYS A 38 14.11 11.91 0.88
N LEU A 39 14.45 11.37 -0.29
CA LEU A 39 13.50 11.06 -1.35
C LEU A 39 13.32 9.55 -1.45
N LEU A 40 12.06 9.12 -1.36
CA LEU A 40 11.65 7.73 -1.54
C LEU A 40 10.89 7.59 -2.87
N MET A 41 11.35 6.72 -3.76
CA MET A 41 10.50 6.16 -4.81
C MET A 41 9.97 4.83 -4.32
N SER A 42 8.69 4.76 -3.98
CA SER A 42 8.11 3.60 -3.29
C SER A 42 7.66 2.49 -4.24
N GLY A 43 7.53 2.79 -5.54
CA GLY A 43 6.70 1.97 -6.42
C GLY A 43 5.28 1.85 -5.87
N ASP A 44 4.59 0.77 -6.20
CA ASP A 44 3.22 0.51 -5.74
C ASP A 44 3.14 0.12 -4.26
N THR A 45 4.23 0.15 -3.49
CA THR A 45 4.12 0.13 -2.02
C THR A 45 3.31 1.31 -1.50
N ALA A 46 3.30 2.46 -2.20
CA ALA A 46 2.52 3.64 -1.84
C ALA A 46 1.75 4.20 -3.04
N PHE A 47 0.53 4.65 -2.80
CA PHE A 47 -0.38 5.24 -3.77
C PHE A 47 -0.76 6.68 -3.39
N ASN A 48 -1.09 7.48 -4.40
CA ASN A 48 -1.68 8.81 -4.27
C ASN A 48 -2.77 9.01 -5.34
N GLU A 49 -3.76 9.87 -5.08
CA GLU A 49 -4.85 10.29 -5.99
C GLU A 49 -5.84 9.20 -6.46
N ARG A 50 -5.51 7.92 -6.30
CA ARG A 50 -6.34 6.79 -6.74
C ARG A 50 -6.44 5.68 -5.70
N MET A 51 -7.50 4.91 -5.80
CA MET A 51 -7.67 3.66 -5.07
C MET A 51 -6.67 2.59 -5.57
N LEU A 52 -6.00 1.95 -4.63
CA LEU A 52 -5.06 0.86 -4.88
C LEU A 52 -5.80 -0.45 -5.19
N PRO A 53 -5.33 -1.27 -6.16
CA PRO A 53 -5.89 -2.60 -6.38
C PRO A 53 -5.30 -3.59 -5.38
N ILE A 54 -6.15 -4.41 -4.78
CA ILE A 54 -5.74 -5.57 -3.97
C ILE A 54 -5.78 -6.81 -4.84
N PHE A 55 -4.75 -7.65 -4.90
CA PHE A 55 -4.72 -8.87 -5.71
C PHE A 55 -4.76 -10.13 -4.85
N PRO A 56 -5.00 -11.33 -5.43
CA PRO A 56 -4.99 -12.58 -4.66
C PRO A 56 -3.69 -12.84 -3.88
N HIS A 57 -2.55 -12.35 -4.38
CA HIS A 57 -1.24 -12.49 -3.74
C HIS A 57 -0.90 -11.35 -2.78
N THR A 58 -1.72 -10.30 -2.69
CA THR A 58 -1.46 -9.16 -1.82
C THR A 58 -1.74 -9.56 -0.37
N ASP A 59 -0.73 -9.48 0.49
CA ASP A 59 -0.89 -9.64 1.94
C ASP A 59 -1.03 -8.25 2.59
N ILE A 60 -2.28 -7.91 2.96
CA ILE A 60 -2.62 -6.59 3.49
C ILE A 60 -2.02 -6.35 4.87
N ALA A 61 -2.03 -7.37 5.72
CA ALA A 61 -1.46 -7.27 7.06
C ALA A 61 0.06 -7.07 6.99
N ALA A 62 0.73 -7.80 6.09
CA ALA A 62 2.15 -7.58 5.80
C ALA A 62 2.40 -6.19 5.20
N TRP A 63 1.55 -5.70 4.30
CA TRP A 63 1.68 -4.35 3.73
C TRP A 63 1.58 -3.26 4.80
N ILE A 64 0.59 -3.33 5.68
CA ILE A 64 0.44 -2.40 6.81
C ILE A 64 1.70 -2.44 7.71
N LYS A 65 2.25 -3.63 7.99
CA LYS A 65 3.48 -3.78 8.78
C LYS A 65 4.73 -3.25 8.04
N THR A 66 4.80 -3.42 6.72
CA THR A 66 5.87 -2.86 5.89
C THR A 66 5.87 -1.33 5.98
N TRP A 67 4.71 -0.71 6.17
CA TRP A 67 4.59 0.74 6.28
C TRP A 67 5.37 1.34 7.46
N ASP A 68 5.51 0.63 8.58
CA ASP A 68 6.31 1.11 9.73
C ASP A 68 7.77 1.38 9.34
N LYS A 69 8.29 0.59 8.39
CA LYS A 69 9.65 0.76 7.86
C LYS A 69 9.73 1.95 6.89
N ILE A 70 8.67 2.23 6.13
CA ILE A 70 8.56 3.42 5.28
C ILE A 70 8.56 4.69 6.15
N GLU A 71 7.77 4.70 7.22
CA GLU A 71 7.72 5.80 8.19
C GLU A 71 9.08 6.04 8.86
N ALA A 72 9.83 4.97 9.17
CA ALA A 72 11.15 5.06 9.78
C ALA A 72 12.20 5.77 8.90
N LEU A 73 12.05 5.74 7.57
CA LEU A 73 12.92 6.48 6.65
C LEU A 73 12.75 8.00 6.77
N ARG A 74 11.58 8.46 7.24
CA ARG A 74 11.19 9.88 7.32
C ARG A 74 11.45 10.65 6.00
N PRO A 75 10.88 10.19 4.86
CA PRO A 75 11.01 10.88 3.59
C PRO A 75 10.41 12.29 3.65
N GLU A 76 11.09 13.26 3.04
CA GLU A 76 10.53 14.59 2.78
C GLU A 76 9.72 14.58 1.47
N VAL A 77 10.12 13.74 0.50
CA VAL A 77 9.42 13.55 -0.77
C VAL A 77 9.20 12.06 -1.02
N VAL A 78 7.98 11.70 -1.42
CA VAL A 78 7.61 10.37 -1.90
C VAL A 78 7.15 10.46 -3.35
N ILE A 79 7.76 9.65 -4.21
CA ILE A 79 7.30 9.39 -5.57
C ILE A 79 6.56 8.03 -5.53
N PRO A 80 5.21 8.04 -5.47
CA PRO A 80 4.42 6.81 -5.44
C PRO A 80 4.44 6.10 -6.80
N GLY A 81 4.02 4.84 -6.84
CA GLY A 81 3.84 4.11 -8.10
C GLY A 81 2.72 4.70 -8.96
N HIS A 82 1.76 5.38 -8.32
CA HIS A 82 0.71 6.15 -8.98
C HIS A 82 0.38 7.46 -8.26
N GLY A 83 0.05 8.48 -9.05
CA GLY A 83 -0.25 9.85 -8.60
C GLY A 83 0.98 10.77 -8.68
N ALA A 84 0.79 12.05 -8.39
CA ALA A 84 1.89 13.00 -8.37
C ALA A 84 2.87 12.76 -7.19
N PRO A 85 4.15 13.16 -7.32
CA PRO A 85 5.08 13.26 -6.19
C PRO A 85 4.47 14.08 -5.05
N THR A 86 4.64 13.60 -3.83
CA THR A 86 3.95 14.13 -2.65
C THR A 86 4.74 13.86 -1.36
N ASP A 87 4.10 13.93 -0.19
CA ASP A 87 4.68 13.68 1.13
C ASP A 87 4.17 12.37 1.76
N LEU A 88 4.84 11.96 2.85
CA LEU A 88 4.49 10.75 3.59
C LEU A 88 3.05 10.75 4.11
N ALA A 89 2.56 11.90 4.58
CA ALA A 89 1.21 12.01 5.15
C ALA A 89 0.13 11.75 4.09
N THR A 90 0.34 12.27 2.87
CA THR A 90 -0.57 12.11 1.75
C THR A 90 -0.62 10.66 1.31
N VAL A 91 0.52 9.99 1.10
CA VAL A 91 0.49 8.56 0.72
C VAL A 91 -0.01 7.65 1.84
N THR A 92 0.17 8.03 3.10
CA THR A 92 -0.39 7.30 4.26
C THR A 92 -1.92 7.29 4.18
N LYS A 93 -2.54 8.46 3.92
CA LYS A 93 -3.98 8.58 3.70
C LYS A 93 -4.49 7.70 2.55
N PHE A 94 -3.78 7.71 1.42
CA PHE A 94 -4.20 6.97 0.23
C PHE A 94 -3.92 5.46 0.28
N THR A 95 -3.05 5.03 1.21
CA THR A 95 -2.57 3.64 1.27
C THR A 95 -2.86 2.98 2.61
N LYS A 96 -2.04 3.22 3.64
CA LYS A 96 -2.15 2.55 4.95
C LYS A 96 -3.50 2.79 5.61
N ASP A 97 -4.03 4.01 5.54
CA ASP A 97 -5.31 4.33 6.19
C ASP A 97 -6.48 3.61 5.51
N TYR A 98 -6.50 3.55 4.17
CA TYR A 98 -7.50 2.79 3.41
C TYR A 98 -7.41 1.29 3.70
N LEU A 99 -6.19 0.72 3.69
CA LEU A 99 -5.95 -0.68 4.00
C LEU A 99 -6.42 -1.03 5.41
N SER A 100 -6.07 -0.20 6.40
CA SER A 100 -6.45 -0.40 7.81
C SER A 100 -7.95 -0.27 8.00
N TYR A 101 -8.59 0.69 7.34
CA TYR A 101 -10.04 0.86 7.35
C TYR A 101 -10.72 -0.40 6.82
N MET A 102 -10.36 -0.84 5.62
CA MET A 102 -11.02 -1.98 4.99
C MET A 102 -10.79 -3.29 5.76
N LEU A 103 -9.58 -3.49 6.30
CA LEU A 103 -9.28 -4.65 7.14
C LEU A 103 -10.17 -4.69 8.37
N GLY A 104 -10.32 -3.55 9.07
CA GLY A 104 -11.18 -3.44 10.25
C GLY A 104 -12.67 -3.57 9.95
N GLU A 105 -13.15 -3.10 8.80
CA GLU A 105 -14.56 -3.28 8.40
C GLU A 105 -14.87 -4.74 8.08
N VAL A 106 -13.97 -5.45 7.39
CA VAL A 106 -14.13 -6.88 7.11
C VAL A 106 -14.02 -7.72 8.38
N GLU A 107 -13.11 -7.37 9.29
CA GLU A 107 -13.01 -8.03 10.61
C GLU A 107 -14.35 -7.98 11.36
N LYS A 108 -14.98 -6.79 11.43
CA LYS A 108 -16.32 -6.64 12.04
C LYS A 108 -17.37 -7.51 11.36
N ILE A 109 -17.35 -7.64 10.04
CA ILE A 109 -18.32 -8.48 9.33
C ILE A 109 -18.15 -9.94 9.75
N LEU A 110 -16.92 -10.44 9.77
CA LEU A 110 -16.62 -11.81 10.16
C LEU A 110 -16.95 -12.08 11.63
N GLU A 111 -16.66 -11.15 12.53
CA GLU A 111 -17.03 -11.24 13.96
C GLU A 111 -18.54 -11.32 14.20
N ASN A 112 -19.36 -10.84 13.25
CA ASN A 112 -20.82 -10.85 13.32
C ASN A 112 -21.45 -11.93 12.43
N ASP A 113 -20.70 -12.97 12.03
CA ASP A 113 -21.13 -14.06 11.14
C ASP A 113 -21.70 -13.56 9.79
N GLY A 114 -21.22 -12.40 9.33
CA GLY A 114 -21.62 -11.80 8.06
C GLY A 114 -20.98 -12.47 6.85
N ASP A 115 -21.48 -12.12 5.66
CA ASP A 115 -21.11 -12.77 4.40
C ASP A 115 -20.51 -11.81 3.35
N LEU A 116 -20.27 -12.35 2.14
CA LEU A 116 -19.75 -11.56 1.03
C LEU A 116 -20.68 -10.41 0.59
N VAL A 117 -21.99 -10.53 0.81
CA VAL A 117 -22.97 -9.46 0.53
C VAL A 117 -22.75 -8.31 1.51
N ASP A 118 -22.52 -8.60 2.79
CA ASP A 118 -22.16 -7.58 3.79
C ASP A 118 -20.86 -6.86 3.41
N ALA A 119 -19.85 -7.60 2.92
CA ALA A 119 -18.60 -7.01 2.45
C ALA A 119 -18.81 -6.04 1.27
N TYR A 120 -19.70 -6.36 0.31
CA TYR A 120 -20.02 -5.44 -0.78
C TYR A 120 -20.71 -4.15 -0.32
N ASN A 121 -21.31 -4.15 0.87
CA ASN A 121 -22.06 -3.04 1.45
C ASN A 121 -21.25 -2.19 2.43
N ILE A 122 -19.95 -2.49 2.64
CA ILE A 122 -19.04 -1.62 3.40
C ILE A 122 -19.11 -0.18 2.84
N ASP A 123 -19.38 0.79 3.70
CA ASP A 123 -19.45 2.19 3.29
C ASP A 123 -18.05 2.67 2.89
N GLN A 124 -17.85 2.91 1.60
CA GLN A 124 -16.60 3.45 1.05
C GLN A 124 -16.78 4.87 0.53
N SER A 125 -17.85 5.57 0.92
CA SER A 125 -18.21 6.90 0.41
C SER A 125 -17.12 7.96 0.66
N ALA A 126 -16.31 7.80 1.71
CA ALA A 126 -15.14 8.65 1.98
C ALA A 126 -14.09 8.63 0.85
N TYR A 127 -14.08 7.58 0.03
CA TYR A 127 -13.11 7.36 -1.05
C TYR A 127 -13.70 7.56 -2.45
N ARG A 128 -14.97 7.99 -2.55
CA ARG A 128 -15.73 8.07 -3.82
C ARG A 128 -15.09 8.93 -4.90
N ASP A 129 -14.32 9.94 -4.48
CA ASP A 129 -13.68 10.92 -5.35
C ASP A 129 -12.26 10.50 -5.76
N TRP A 130 -11.78 9.34 -5.28
CA TRP A 130 -10.48 8.81 -5.69
C TRP A 130 -10.56 8.23 -7.09
N GLY A 131 -9.47 8.39 -7.86
CA GLY A 131 -9.34 7.71 -9.15
C GLY A 131 -9.53 6.20 -9.00
N THR A 132 -10.10 5.56 -10.02
CA THR A 132 -10.40 4.12 -10.05
C THR A 132 -11.37 3.59 -8.98
N TYR A 133 -12.04 4.47 -8.22
CA TYR A 133 -13.01 4.07 -7.18
C TYR A 133 -14.12 3.16 -7.76
N ARG A 134 -14.74 3.57 -8.86
CA ARG A 134 -15.90 2.87 -9.45
C ARG A 134 -15.54 1.44 -9.87
N GLU A 135 -14.29 1.22 -10.27
CA GLU A 135 -13.76 -0.04 -10.72
C GLU A 135 -13.33 -0.95 -9.57
N LEU A 136 -12.84 -0.38 -8.46
CA LEU A 136 -12.12 -1.13 -7.44
C LEU A 136 -12.84 -1.30 -6.10
N HIS A 137 -13.68 -0.37 -5.64
CA HIS A 137 -14.22 -0.38 -4.27
C HIS A 137 -14.88 -1.73 -3.87
N GLN A 138 -15.81 -2.24 -4.69
CA GLN A 138 -16.45 -3.54 -4.46
C GLN A 138 -15.50 -4.73 -4.67
N ARG A 139 -14.55 -4.61 -5.60
CA ARG A 139 -13.58 -5.68 -5.88
C ARG A 139 -12.60 -5.85 -4.73
N ASN A 140 -12.13 -4.74 -4.16
CA ASN A 140 -11.27 -4.74 -3.00
C ASN A 140 -12.01 -5.35 -1.82
N ALA A 141 -13.22 -4.87 -1.49
CA ALA A 141 -14.01 -5.45 -0.40
C ALA A 141 -14.17 -6.97 -0.52
N ALA A 142 -14.55 -7.47 -1.69
CA ALA A 142 -14.70 -8.91 -1.93
C ALA A 142 -13.38 -9.70 -1.79
N ARG A 143 -12.26 -9.12 -2.20
CA ARG A 143 -10.94 -9.77 -2.11
C ARG A 143 -10.47 -9.86 -0.67
N ILE A 144 -10.60 -8.76 0.07
CA ILE A 144 -10.22 -8.71 1.49
C ILE A 144 -11.06 -9.71 2.29
N PHE A 145 -12.38 -9.70 2.10
CA PHE A 145 -13.29 -10.65 2.74
C PHE A 145 -12.86 -12.09 2.49
N ARG A 146 -12.66 -12.48 1.22
CA ARG A 146 -12.23 -13.85 0.89
C ARG A 146 -10.87 -14.21 1.46
N GLN A 147 -9.93 -13.26 1.49
CA GLN A 147 -8.62 -13.53 2.09
C GLN A 147 -8.76 -13.79 3.59
N MET A 148 -9.61 -13.05 4.29
CA MET A 148 -9.79 -13.20 5.74
C MET A 148 -10.69 -14.38 6.13
N GLU A 149 -11.72 -14.68 5.36
CA GLU A 149 -12.67 -15.78 5.60
C GLU A 149 -11.99 -17.17 5.61
N PHE A 150 -10.90 -17.33 4.84
CA PHE A 150 -10.19 -18.61 4.68
C PHE A 150 -8.79 -18.63 5.31
N ASN A 151 -8.46 -17.63 6.15
CA ASN A 151 -7.19 -17.56 6.87
C ASN A 151 -7.19 -18.32 8.20
#